data_AF-A0A293LTY2-F1
#
_entry.id   AF-A0A293LTY2-F1
#
_cell.length_a   1.000
_cell.length_b   1.000
_cell.length_c   1.000
_cell.angle_alpha   90.00
_cell.angle_beta   90.00
_cell.angle_gamma   90.00
#
_symmetry.space_group_name_H-M   'P 1'
#
loop_
_entity.id
_entity.type
_entity.pdbx_description
1 polymer ?
#
loop_
_entity_poly.entity_id
_entity_poly.type
_entity_poly.pdbx_seq_one_letter_code
_entity_poly.pdbx_strand_id
1 'polypeptide(L)'
;MHQAIDEGDSIEVRQCLRSAPTLKLWLHPSSEVSALHRSVTKESFDIYALLESNECYFKDKKEEECLRFLNEFQRSQIRRKGARERKQETSHITRIGSLIKEYCGGAKQNILHMLPELDKNVLLCATRNLHRGQEGWDNGGSFRQRSSWDALTRNLPFGPRCGIQE
;
A
#
# COMPACT_ATOMS: atom_id res chain seq x y z
N MET A 1 -4.41 -0.89 15.12
CA MET A 1 -2.93 -1.01 15.07
C MET A 1 -2.37 -1.75 16.26
N HIS A 2 -2.22 -1.14 17.45
CA HIS A 2 -1.58 -1.80 18.61
C HIS A 2 -2.27 -3.06 19.09
N GLN A 3 -3.61 -3.08 19.12
CA GLN A 3 -4.37 -4.29 19.39
C GLN A 3 -4.06 -5.41 18.39
N ALA A 4 -4.05 -5.11 17.09
CA ALA A 4 -3.71 -6.08 16.05
C ALA A 4 -2.27 -6.62 16.18
N ILE A 5 -1.33 -5.79 16.68
CA ILE A 5 0.03 -6.26 17.01
C ILE A 5 0.00 -7.23 18.18
N ASP A 6 -0.75 -6.90 19.23
CA ASP A 6 -0.88 -7.76 20.41
C ASP A 6 -1.57 -9.11 20.10
N GLU A 7 -2.49 -9.11 19.13
CA GLU A 7 -3.19 -10.30 18.63
C GLU A 7 -2.42 -11.05 17.52
N GLY A 8 -1.33 -10.48 17.00
CA GLY A 8 -0.58 -11.06 15.88
C GLY A 8 -1.31 -11.00 14.52
N ASP A 9 -2.36 -10.19 14.41
CA ASP A 9 -3.17 -10.06 13.19
C ASP A 9 -2.50 -9.15 12.16
N SER A 10 -1.70 -9.77 11.30
CA SER A 10 -1.04 -9.07 10.20
C SER A 10 -2.00 -8.50 9.13
N ILE A 11 -3.22 -9.04 9.01
CA ILE A 11 -4.22 -8.56 8.04
C ILE A 11 -4.76 -7.21 8.50
N GLU A 12 -5.15 -7.14 9.78
CA GLU A 12 -5.66 -5.91 10.37
C GLU A 12 -4.57 -4.82 10.44
N VAL A 13 -3.30 -5.20 10.68
CA VAL A 13 -2.17 -4.25 10.57
C VAL A 13 -2.05 -3.67 9.15
N ARG A 14 -2.14 -4.50 8.10
CA ARG A 14 -2.15 -4.00 6.71
C ARG A 14 -3.31 -3.05 6.46
N GLN A 15 -4.49 -3.34 7.02
CA GLN A 15 -5.66 -2.49 6.86
C GLN A 15 -5.47 -1.14 7.54
N CYS A 16 -4.88 -1.11 8.74
CA CYS A 16 -4.50 0.12 9.43
C CYS A 16 -3.52 0.95 8.60
N LEU A 17 -2.45 0.32 8.07
CA LEU A 17 -1.45 1.00 7.24
C LEU A 17 -2.04 1.60 5.96
N ARG A 18 -3.00 0.91 5.33
CA ARG A 18 -3.72 1.43 4.16
C ARG A 18 -4.66 2.59 4.50
N SER A 19 -5.24 2.58 5.69
CA SER A 19 -6.22 3.59 6.11
C SER A 19 -5.56 4.92 6.48
N ALA A 20 -4.32 4.88 6.98
CA ALA A 20 -3.54 6.06 7.34
C ALA A 20 -2.10 5.97 6.80
N PRO A 21 -1.90 6.12 5.49
CA PRO A 21 -0.62 5.82 4.86
C PRO A 21 0.50 6.82 5.11
N THR A 22 0.11 8.07 5.39
CA THR A 22 1.02 9.15 5.77
C THR A 22 1.44 9.04 7.24
N LEU A 23 0.74 8.23 8.03
CA LEU A 23 1.06 8.01 9.43
C LEU A 23 2.18 6.98 9.53
N LYS A 24 3.40 7.47 9.75
CA LYS A 24 4.60 6.65 9.93
C LYS A 24 4.93 6.37 11.39
N LEU A 25 4.38 7.16 12.32
CA LEU A 25 4.52 6.94 13.76
C LEU A 25 3.19 6.52 14.37
N TRP A 26 3.11 5.28 14.84
CA TRP A 26 1.92 4.73 15.47
C TRP A 26 2.15 4.58 16.97
N LEU A 27 1.69 5.56 17.76
CA LEU A 27 1.83 5.54 19.22
C LEU A 27 0.63 4.88 19.89
N HIS A 28 0.89 4.12 20.94
CA HIS A 28 -0.17 3.59 21.79
C HIS A 28 -0.75 4.75 22.62
N PRO A 29 -2.07 4.93 22.70
CA PRO A 29 -2.68 6.11 23.36
C PRO A 29 -2.33 6.24 24.85
N SER A 30 -2.13 5.12 25.55
CA SER A 30 -1.80 5.12 26.98
C SER A 30 -0.30 5.05 27.30
N SER A 31 0.44 4.09 26.70
CA SER A 31 1.86 3.89 27.00
C SER A 31 2.79 4.73 26.14
N GLU A 32 2.26 5.37 25.09
CA GLU A 32 3.02 6.12 24.09
C GLU A 32 4.14 5.32 23.42
N VAL A 33 4.07 3.99 23.45
CA VAL A 33 5.06 3.12 22.81
C VAL A 33 4.80 3.07 21.31
N SER A 34 5.86 3.05 20.49
CA SER A 34 5.70 2.89 19.04
C SER A 34 5.26 1.48 18.64
N ALA A 35 4.49 1.37 17.56
CA ALA A 35 4.07 0.08 16.99
C ALA A 35 5.27 -0.81 16.64
N LEU A 36 6.36 -0.22 16.14
CA LEU A 36 7.60 -0.94 15.86
C LEU A 36 8.18 -1.56 17.13
N HIS A 37 8.36 -0.77 18.19
CA HIS A 37 8.85 -1.29 19.47
C HIS A 37 7.93 -2.39 20.00
N ARG A 38 6.60 -2.15 19.97
CA ARG A 38 5.61 -3.14 20.42
C ARG A 38 5.73 -4.45 19.65
N SER A 39 5.88 -4.40 18.32
CA SER A 39 6.02 -5.60 17.48
C SER A 39 7.27 -6.42 17.80
N VAL A 40 8.37 -5.76 18.20
CA VAL A 40 9.59 -6.43 18.67
C VAL A 40 9.35 -7.07 20.03
N THR A 41 8.77 -6.33 20.99
CA THR A 41 8.51 -6.86 22.34
C THR A 41 7.52 -8.04 22.37
N LYS A 42 6.62 -8.10 21.39
CA LYS A 42 5.67 -9.19 21.19
C LYS A 42 6.21 -10.31 20.27
N GLU A 43 7.47 -10.23 19.88
CA GLU A 43 8.13 -11.18 18.97
C GLU A 43 7.38 -11.39 17.63
N SER A 44 6.56 -10.41 17.23
CA SER A 44 5.76 -10.45 16.02
C SER A 44 6.58 -9.95 14.83
N PHE A 45 7.61 -10.71 14.47
CA PHE A 45 8.60 -10.31 13.46
C PHE A 45 8.04 -10.15 12.04
N ASP A 46 6.92 -10.82 11.72
CA ASP A 46 6.19 -10.59 10.45
C ASP A 46 5.63 -9.16 10.41
N ILE A 47 5.01 -8.75 11.51
CA ILE A 47 4.41 -7.43 11.67
C ILE A 47 5.51 -6.36 11.73
N TYR A 48 6.62 -6.64 12.41
CA TYR A 48 7.80 -5.75 12.38
C TYR A 48 8.25 -5.50 10.93
N ALA A 49 8.46 -6.57 10.15
CA ALA A 49 8.91 -6.46 8.76
C ALA A 49 7.90 -5.72 7.87
N LEU A 50 6.60 -5.87 8.16
CA LEU A 50 5.53 -5.14 7.49
C LEU A 50 5.55 -3.64 7.84
N LEU A 51 5.76 -3.28 9.11
CA LEU A 51 5.87 -1.89 9.54
C LEU A 51 7.11 -1.22 8.95
N GLU A 52 8.24 -1.92 8.95
CA GLU A 52 9.51 -1.48 8.35
C GLU A 52 9.35 -1.24 6.84
N SER A 53 8.67 -2.11 6.10
CA SER A 53 8.42 -1.94 4.66
C SER A 53 7.43 -0.82 4.31
N ASN A 54 6.73 -0.29 5.31
CA ASN A 54 5.86 0.89 5.18
C ASN A 54 6.50 2.15 5.77
N GLU A 55 7.81 2.11 6.04
CA GLU A 55 8.61 3.25 6.53
C GLU A 55 8.12 3.78 7.88
N CYS A 56 7.55 2.90 8.71
CA CYS A 56 7.26 3.28 10.09
C CYS A 56 8.57 3.50 10.85
N TYR A 57 8.55 4.32 11.90
CA TYR A 57 9.73 4.57 12.74
C TYR A 57 9.43 4.43 14.25
N PHE A 58 10.50 4.23 15.02
CA PHE A 58 10.48 4.24 16.47
C PHE A 58 10.18 5.63 17.01
N LYS A 59 9.62 5.75 18.22
CA LYS A 59 9.39 7.06 18.85
C LYS A 59 10.71 7.77 19.13
N ASP A 60 11.70 7.04 19.63
CA ASP A 60 13.00 7.56 20.01
C ASP A 60 14.12 6.50 19.84
N LYS A 61 15.37 6.93 20.02
CA LYS A 61 16.53 6.04 19.95
C LYS A 61 16.56 4.99 21.06
N LYS A 62 15.90 5.24 22.20
CA LYS A 62 15.88 4.29 23.33
C LYS A 62 15.02 3.08 22.98
N GLU A 63 13.90 3.30 22.31
CA GLU A 63 13.08 2.20 21.79
C GLU A 63 13.84 1.41 20.71
N GLU A 64 14.62 2.08 19.86
CA GLU A 64 15.42 1.43 18.81
C GLU A 64 16.51 0.51 19.40
N GLU A 65 17.00 0.78 20.61
CA GLU A 65 17.95 -0.10 21.31
C GLU A 65 17.40 -1.52 21.52
N CYS A 66 16.07 -1.72 21.49
CA CYS A 66 15.48 -3.07 21.55
C CYS A 66 16.04 -3.99 20.45
N LEU A 67 16.40 -3.43 19.30
CA LEU A 67 16.99 -4.17 18.18
C LEU A 67 18.38 -4.72 18.50
N ARG A 68 19.12 -4.12 19.46
CA ARG A 68 20.46 -4.62 19.85
C ARG A 68 20.37 -5.96 20.58
N PHE A 69 19.28 -6.19 21.32
CA PHE A 69 19.06 -7.39 22.11
C PHE A 69 18.51 -8.57 21.29
N LEU A 70 18.20 -8.37 20.00
CA LEU A 70 17.77 -9.44 19.12
C LEU A 70 18.91 -10.44 18.85
N ASN A 71 18.60 -11.72 19.04
CA ASN A 71 19.51 -12.81 18.71
C ASN A 71 19.61 -13.03 17.19
N GLU A 72 20.62 -13.78 16.74
CA GLU A 72 20.88 -14.00 15.31
C GLU A 72 19.69 -14.67 14.59
N PHE A 73 18.98 -15.56 15.29
CA PHE A 73 17.80 -16.23 14.76
C PHE A 73 16.64 -15.26 14.50
N GLN A 74 16.34 -14.38 15.47
CA GLN A 74 15.31 -13.34 15.34
C GLN A 74 15.68 -12.34 14.23
N ARG A 75 16.95 -11.93 14.14
CA ARG A 75 17.44 -11.09 13.04
C ARG A 75 17.29 -11.77 11.68
N SER A 76 17.52 -13.07 11.61
CA SER A 76 17.33 -13.87 10.38
C SER A 76 15.86 -13.97 9.99
N GLN A 77 14.96 -14.15 10.96
CA GLN A 77 13.51 -14.13 10.76
C GLN A 77 13.06 -12.80 10.15
N ILE A 78 13.44 -11.68 10.76
CA ILE A 78 13.13 -10.33 10.26
C ILE A 78 13.61 -10.17 8.83
N ARG A 79 14.88 -10.50 8.55
CA ARG A 79 15.46 -10.40 7.20
C ARG A 79 14.68 -11.22 6.16
N ARG A 80 14.35 -12.48 6.48
CA ARG A 80 13.59 -13.36 5.58
C ARG A 80 12.18 -12.85 5.32
N LYS A 81 11.51 -12.36 6.36
CA LYS A 81 10.13 -11.85 6.29
C LYS A 81 10.07 -10.53 5.52
N GLY A 82 10.99 -9.60 5.81
CA GLY A 82 11.15 -8.36 5.04
C GLY A 82 11.46 -8.60 3.56
N ALA A 83 12.27 -9.62 3.24
CA ALA A 83 12.52 -10.00 1.85
C ALA A 83 11.27 -10.53 1.14
N ARG A 84 10.41 -11.28 1.84
CA ARG A 84 9.15 -11.79 1.27
C ARG A 84 8.16 -10.67 1.00
N GLU A 85 7.98 -9.74 1.94
CA GLU A 85 7.10 -8.58 1.75
C GLU A 85 7.53 -7.75 0.55
N ARG A 86 8.83 -7.40 0.46
CA ARG A 86 9.37 -6.67 -0.69
C ARG A 86 9.16 -7.42 -2.01
N LYS A 87 9.40 -8.74 -2.04
CA LYS A 87 9.23 -9.55 -3.25
C LYS A 87 7.77 -9.64 -3.69
N GLN A 88 6.83 -9.73 -2.75
CA GLN A 88 5.40 -9.73 -3.02
C GLN A 88 4.95 -8.38 -3.62
N GLU A 89 5.48 -7.28 -3.09
CA GLU A 89 5.23 -5.92 -3.59
C GLU A 89 5.75 -5.76 -5.03
N THR A 90 7.00 -6.15 -5.31
CA THR A 90 7.57 -6.11 -6.66
C THR A 90 6.76 -6.97 -7.64
N SER A 91 6.30 -8.15 -7.21
CA SER A 91 5.47 -9.03 -8.03
C SER A 91 4.11 -8.41 -8.36
N HIS A 92 3.46 -7.75 -7.39
CA HIS A 92 2.20 -7.04 -7.62
C HIS A 92 2.36 -5.89 -8.61
N ILE A 93 3.39 -5.06 -8.44
CA ILE A 93 3.70 -3.95 -9.37
C ILE A 93 3.98 -4.50 -10.78
N THR A 94 4.78 -5.56 -10.89
CA THR A 94 5.09 -6.20 -12.17
C THR A 94 3.82 -6.74 -12.85
N ARG A 95 2.94 -7.39 -12.09
CA ARG A 95 1.67 -7.90 -12.58
C ARG A 95 0.76 -6.77 -13.07
N ILE A 96 0.64 -5.68 -12.31
CA ILE A 96 -0.09 -4.48 -12.73
C ILE A 96 0.52 -3.91 -14.02
N GLY A 97 1.84 -3.79 -14.09
CA GLY A 97 2.54 -3.35 -15.29
C GLY A 97 2.26 -4.22 -16.51
N SER A 98 2.22 -5.55 -16.37
CA SER A 98 1.85 -6.48 -17.44
C SER A 98 0.39 -6.33 -17.88
N LEU A 99 -0.55 -6.19 -16.94
CA LEU A 99 -1.98 -5.98 -17.25
C LEU A 99 -2.21 -4.64 -17.97
N ILE A 100 -1.48 -3.60 -17.60
CA ILE A 100 -1.50 -2.30 -18.29
C ILE A 100 -0.85 -2.41 -19.68
N LYS A 101 0.21 -3.21 -19.83
CA LYS A 101 0.84 -3.47 -21.14
C LYS A 101 -0.10 -4.19 -22.11
N GLU A 102 -0.95 -5.10 -21.61
CA GLU A 102 -1.98 -5.79 -22.39
C GLU A 102 -3.15 -4.85 -22.79
N TYR A 103 -3.37 -3.75 -22.07
CA TYR A 103 -4.36 -2.73 -22.45
C TYR A 103 -3.83 -1.85 -23.60
N CYS A 104 -4.50 -1.89 -24.76
CA CYS A 104 -4.14 -1.10 -25.94
C CYS A 104 -4.76 0.31 -25.91
N GLY A 105 -3.92 1.35 -25.90
CA GLY A 105 -4.32 2.75 -26.12
C GLY A 105 -3.24 3.77 -25.75
N GLY A 106 -3.33 5.00 -26.26
CA GLY A 106 -2.34 6.08 -26.06
C GLY A 106 -2.07 6.50 -24.60
N ALA A 107 -2.95 6.10 -23.67
CA ALA A 107 -2.74 6.29 -22.22
C ALA A 107 -1.67 5.33 -21.63
N LYS A 108 -1.28 4.29 -22.35
CA LYS A 108 -0.32 3.26 -21.93
C LYS A 108 1.04 3.82 -21.54
N GLN A 109 1.63 4.68 -22.37
CA GLN A 109 2.94 5.29 -22.11
C GLN A 109 2.89 6.24 -20.91
N ASN A 110 1.83 7.04 -20.78
CA ASN A 110 1.68 7.98 -19.66
C ASN A 110 1.49 7.25 -18.33
N ILE A 111 0.66 6.20 -18.29
CA ILE A 111 0.43 5.42 -17.07
C ILE A 111 1.69 4.65 -16.66
N LEU A 112 2.40 4.02 -17.61
CA LEU A 112 3.65 3.30 -17.31
C LEU A 112 4.74 4.21 -16.74
N HIS A 113 4.85 5.44 -17.22
CA HIS A 113 5.82 6.42 -16.69
C HIS A 113 5.44 6.95 -15.31
N MET A 114 4.15 7.01 -14.97
CA MET A 114 3.68 7.45 -13.65
C MET A 114 3.70 6.34 -12.58
N LEU A 115 3.76 5.06 -12.96
CA LEU A 115 3.76 3.94 -11.99
C LEU A 115 4.86 4.01 -10.92
N PRO A 116 6.12 4.42 -11.23
CA PRO A 116 7.15 4.59 -10.20
C PRO A 116 6.93 5.83 -9.34
N GLU A 117 6.18 6.82 -9.83
CA GLU A 117 5.92 8.10 -9.17
C GLU A 117 4.61 8.12 -8.38
N LEU A 118 3.72 7.15 -8.63
CA LEU A 118 2.46 7.00 -7.92
C LEU A 118 2.71 6.47 -6.51
N ASP A 119 2.21 7.21 -5.52
CA ASP A 119 2.25 6.81 -4.11
C ASP A 119 1.63 5.40 -3.93
N LYS A 120 2.30 4.59 -3.09
CA LYS A 120 2.01 3.18 -2.77
C LYS A 120 0.52 2.91 -2.53
N ASN A 121 -0.18 3.89 -1.98
CA ASN A 121 -1.58 3.81 -1.57
C ASN A 121 -2.55 3.98 -2.74
N VAL A 122 -2.16 4.77 -3.75
CA VAL A 122 -2.96 4.99 -4.96
C VAL A 122 -2.99 3.71 -5.80
N LEU A 123 -1.87 2.99 -5.88
CA LEU A 123 -1.76 1.70 -6.58
C LEU A 123 -2.58 0.58 -5.91
N LEU A 124 -2.58 0.54 -4.58
CA LEU A 124 -3.39 -0.41 -3.80
C LEU A 124 -4.90 -0.12 -3.89
N CYS A 125 -5.31 1.13 -4.04
CA CYS A 125 -6.71 1.50 -4.24
C CYS A 125 -7.23 1.18 -5.65
N ALA A 126 -6.41 1.36 -6.69
CA ALA A 126 -6.83 1.16 -8.09
C ALA A 126 -7.18 -0.30 -8.42
N THR A 127 -6.48 -1.27 -7.81
CA THR A 127 -6.73 -2.72 -8.03
C THR A 127 -8.11 -3.17 -7.54
N ARG A 128 -8.67 -2.53 -6.50
CA ARG A 128 -9.99 -2.89 -5.97
C ARG A 128 -11.14 -2.39 -6.85
N ASN A 129 -10.96 -1.29 -7.57
CA ASN A 129 -11.95 -0.75 -8.50
C ASN A 129 -12.00 -1.54 -9.82
N LEU A 130 -10.89 -2.15 -10.24
CA LEU A 130 -10.86 -3.06 -11.40
C LEU A 130 -11.60 -4.37 -11.13
N HIS A 131 -11.52 -4.93 -9.91
CA HIS A 131 -12.30 -6.12 -9.55
C HIS A 131 -13.78 -5.84 -9.30
N ARG A 132 -14.14 -4.66 -8.76
CA ARG A 132 -15.56 -4.29 -8.58
C ARG A 132 -16.29 -3.96 -9.90
N GLY A 133 -15.55 -3.69 -10.98
CA GLY A 133 -16.09 -3.48 -12.33
C GLY A 133 -16.39 -4.77 -13.11
N GLN A 134 -16.02 -5.95 -12.59
CA GLN A 134 -16.25 -7.25 -13.25
C GLN A 134 -17.50 -7.99 -12.75
N GLU A 135 -18.08 -7.63 -11.61
CA GLU A 135 -19.26 -8.30 -11.04
C GLU A 135 -20.61 -7.78 -11.58
N GLY A 136 -20.60 -6.96 -12.65
CA GLY A 136 -21.81 -6.38 -13.26
C GLY A 136 -21.99 -6.70 -14.74
N TRP A 137 -21.37 -7.76 -15.27
CA TRP A 137 -21.35 -8.06 -16.70
C TRP A 137 -22.25 -9.21 -17.17
N ASP A 138 -23.14 -9.71 -16.31
CA ASP A 138 -24.17 -10.67 -16.69
C ASP A 138 -25.54 -10.00 -16.60
N ASN A 139 -25.86 -9.12 -17.54
CA ASN A 139 -27.22 -8.93 -18.08
C ASN A 139 -27.17 -7.89 -19.21
N GLY A 140 -27.66 -8.31 -20.39
CA GLY A 140 -27.48 -7.61 -21.66
C GLY A 140 -28.02 -6.18 -21.70
N GLY A 141 -27.23 -5.29 -22.32
CA GLY A 141 -27.63 -3.93 -22.61
C GLY A 141 -26.51 -3.15 -23.29
N SER A 142 -26.59 -3.02 -24.61
CA SER A 142 -25.73 -2.13 -25.39
C SER A 142 -25.98 -0.67 -25.00
N PHE A 143 -25.08 -0.01 -24.25
CA PHE A 143 -25.00 1.46 -24.21
C PHE A 143 -23.66 1.99 -23.66
N ARG A 144 -23.02 2.84 -24.49
CA ARG A 144 -21.93 3.82 -24.28
C ARG A 144 -21.05 3.72 -23.00
N GLN A 145 -19.82 3.23 -23.18
CA GLN A 145 -18.66 3.46 -22.32
C GLN A 145 -18.21 4.95 -22.33
N ARG A 146 -18.88 5.82 -21.57
CA ARG A 146 -18.37 7.18 -21.31
C ARG A 146 -18.33 7.60 -19.84
N SER A 147 -19.06 6.92 -18.96
CA SER A 147 -19.39 7.51 -17.65
C SER A 147 -18.42 7.19 -16.50
N SER A 148 -17.48 6.23 -16.66
CA SER A 148 -16.58 5.85 -15.55
C SER A 148 -15.27 6.63 -15.52
N TRP A 149 -14.83 7.19 -16.65
CA TRP A 149 -13.58 7.96 -16.73
C TRP A 149 -13.78 9.44 -16.37
N ASP A 150 -14.99 9.98 -16.53
CA ASP A 150 -15.34 11.34 -16.09
C ASP A 150 -15.31 11.51 -14.56
N ALA A 151 -15.33 10.41 -13.81
CA ALA A 151 -15.16 10.41 -12.36
C ALA A 151 -13.67 10.40 -11.93
N LEU A 152 -12.79 9.84 -12.76
CA LEU A 152 -11.34 9.81 -12.53
C LEU A 152 -10.67 11.14 -12.88
N THR A 153 -11.17 11.85 -13.89
CA THR A 153 -10.62 13.14 -14.32
C THR A 153 -11.08 14.33 -13.46
N ARG A 154 -12.16 14.19 -12.69
CA ARG A 154 -12.72 15.27 -11.84
C ARG A 154 -11.97 15.55 -10.54
N ASN A 155 -11.13 14.62 -10.08
CA ASN A 155 -10.36 14.77 -8.83
C ASN A 155 -8.87 15.07 -9.07
N LEU A 156 -8.46 15.33 -10.31
CA LEU A 156 -7.14 15.84 -10.63
C LEU A 156 -7.17 17.37 -10.52
N PRO A 157 -6.20 18.02 -9.84
CA PRO A 157 -6.14 19.47 -9.79
C PRO A 157 -5.90 20.04 -11.20
N PHE A 158 -6.81 20.90 -11.68
CA PHE A 158 -6.76 21.64 -12.96
C PHE A 158 -5.41 22.35 -13.17
N GLY A 159 -4.85 22.58 -14.37
CA GLY A 159 -5.31 22.49 -15.78
C GLY A 159 -4.10 22.66 -16.77
N PRO A 160 -4.25 23.14 -18.03
CA PRO A 160 -5.31 24.00 -18.54
C PRO A 160 -6.24 23.37 -19.60
N ARG A 161 -7.41 24.01 -19.70
CA ARG A 161 -8.45 23.82 -20.71
C ARG A 161 -7.91 24.21 -22.09
N CYS A 162 -7.93 23.29 -23.05
CA CYS A 162 -7.99 23.68 -24.46
C CYS A 162 -9.45 23.90 -24.83
N GLY A 163 -9.82 25.17 -25.01
CA GLY A 163 -11.05 25.55 -25.68
C GLY A 163 -11.01 25.10 -27.13
N ILE A 164 -12.10 24.49 -27.57
CA ILE A 164 -12.41 24.34 -28.98
C ILE A 164 -12.96 25.69 -29.41
N GLN A 165 -12.31 26.32 -30.39
CA GLN A 165 -12.88 27.42 -31.17
C GLN A 165 -13.03 26.90 -32.59
N GLU A 166 -14.25 27.01 -33.11
CA GLU A 166 -14.69 26.65 -34.47
C GLU A 166 -13.94 27.41 -35.56
#